data_AF-A0A3B9PTJ5-F1
#
_entry.id   AF-A0A3B9PTJ5-F1
#
_cell.length_a   1.000
_cell.length_b   1.000
_cell.length_c   1.000
_cell.angle_alpha   90.00
_cell.angle_beta   90.00
_cell.angle_gamma   90.00
#
_symmetry.space_group_name_H-M   'P 1'
#
loop_
_entity.id
_entity.type
_entity.pdbx_description
1 polymer ?
#
loop_
_entity_poly.entity_id
_entity_poly.type
_entity_poly.pdbx_seq_one_letter_code
_entity_poly.pdbx_strand_id
1 'polypeptide(L)'
;FLGNSSSGLGDAQRAVLSYLQQTKAVSVGSGLETRIIISAESDDLEKYLRHAQIITLDNNGSGHWTIMDKGIYLPKDVWFISDSIESGNSNWPTDGECVWSASQQDEEFRLSLTRSKNGEQKVFEESPEGTRFLFLRCLPNGNFSSSSYPQMPKLVFAKGRLIPSTSGDLIPSFTNGKEIAGVQIQPYGGIFTLDPQDFTYD
;
A
#
# COMPACT_ATOMS: atom_id res chain seq x y z
N PHE A 1 -7.41 23.55 12.08
CA PHE A 1 -7.51 22.12 12.40
C PHE A 1 -6.16 21.48 12.13
N LEU A 2 -5.32 21.40 13.15
CA LEU A 2 -4.03 20.67 13.09
C LEU A 2 -4.14 19.59 14.16
N GLY A 3 -4.58 18.41 13.74
CA GLY A 3 -4.63 17.22 14.58
C GLY A 3 -3.22 16.87 15.02
N ASN A 4 -3.10 16.43 16.27
CA ASN A 4 -1.86 16.09 16.95
C ASN A 4 -1.36 14.71 16.47
N SER A 5 -1.26 14.50 15.15
CA SER A 5 -0.61 13.33 14.57
C SER A 5 0.85 13.36 15.00
N SER A 6 1.34 12.30 15.64
CA SER A 6 2.78 12.13 15.89
C SER A 6 3.52 12.39 14.56
N SER A 7 4.64 13.13 14.60
CA SER A 7 5.25 13.71 13.37
C SER A 7 5.40 12.71 12.22
N GLY A 8 5.72 11.44 12.54
CA GLY A 8 5.82 10.36 11.56
C GLY A 8 4.50 9.96 10.88
N LEU A 9 3.36 9.96 11.56
CA LEU A 9 2.07 9.62 10.94
C LEU A 9 1.57 10.71 10.01
N GLY A 10 1.77 11.98 10.39
CA GLY A 10 1.45 13.11 9.51
C GLY A 10 2.31 13.14 8.25
N ASP A 11 3.60 12.83 8.37
CA ASP A 11 4.50 12.71 7.22
C ASP A 11 4.13 11.52 6.32
N ALA A 12 3.73 10.39 6.90
CA ALA A 12 3.20 9.24 6.17
C ALA A 12 1.94 9.60 5.38
N GLN A 13 0.96 10.28 6.00
CA GLN A 13 -0.27 10.75 5.32
C GLN A 13 0.07 11.61 4.09
N ARG A 14 0.98 12.58 4.23
CA ARG A 14 1.38 13.47 3.14
C ARG A 14 2.08 12.70 2.02
N ALA A 15 3.00 11.81 2.36
CA ALA A 15 3.72 10.99 1.39
C ALA A 15 2.74 10.12 0.59
N VAL A 16 1.86 9.37 1.28
CA VAL A 16 0.86 8.51 0.66
C VAL A 16 -0.14 9.31 -0.18
N LEU A 17 -0.62 10.45 0.32
CA LEU A 17 -1.53 11.32 -0.44
C LEU A 17 -0.89 11.84 -1.73
N SER A 18 0.36 12.33 -1.65
CA SER A 18 1.12 12.75 -2.82
C SER A 18 1.29 11.60 -3.81
N TYR A 19 1.51 10.39 -3.29
CA TYR A 19 1.69 9.20 -4.11
C TYR A 19 0.42 8.81 -4.86
N LEU A 20 -0.73 8.82 -4.18
CA LEU A 20 -2.04 8.58 -4.81
C LEU A 20 -2.30 9.58 -5.95
N GLN A 21 -1.96 10.86 -5.76
CA GLN A 21 -2.11 11.88 -6.81
C GLN A 21 -1.15 11.65 -7.98
N GLN A 22 0.11 11.28 -7.70
CA GLN A 22 1.09 10.95 -8.73
C GLN A 22 0.63 9.73 -9.55
N THR A 23 0.12 8.68 -8.90
CA THR A 23 -0.42 7.49 -9.60
C THR A 23 -1.56 7.87 -10.53
N LYS A 24 -2.50 8.71 -10.07
CA LYS A 24 -3.58 9.21 -10.93
C LYS A 24 -3.04 9.96 -12.15
N ALA A 25 -2.08 10.86 -11.95
CA ALA A 25 -1.47 11.63 -13.03
C ALA A 25 -0.77 10.71 -14.05
N VAL A 26 -0.05 9.69 -13.59
CA VAL A 26 0.60 8.69 -14.43
C VAL A 26 -0.44 7.88 -15.21
N SER A 27 -1.48 7.37 -14.55
CA SER A 27 -2.51 6.55 -15.19
C SER A 27 -3.29 7.31 -16.25
N VAL A 28 -3.72 8.55 -15.94
CA VAL A 28 -4.42 9.41 -16.89
C VAL A 28 -3.51 9.84 -18.04
N GLY A 29 -2.26 10.21 -17.75
CA GLY A 29 -1.32 10.67 -18.76
C GLY A 29 -0.88 9.57 -19.74
N SER A 30 -0.76 8.34 -19.27
CA SER A 30 -0.41 7.18 -20.10
C SER A 30 -1.61 6.51 -20.76
N GLY A 31 -2.81 6.64 -20.18
CA GLY A 31 -3.99 5.88 -20.57
C GLY A 31 -3.89 4.39 -20.21
N LEU A 32 -2.98 4.02 -19.31
CA LEU A 32 -2.67 2.64 -18.95
C LEU A 32 -3.07 2.33 -17.52
N GLU A 33 -3.31 1.04 -17.26
CA GLU A 33 -3.49 0.56 -15.89
C GLU A 33 -2.22 0.82 -15.08
N THR A 34 -2.38 1.53 -13.96
CA THR A 34 -1.28 1.87 -13.06
C THR A 34 -1.60 1.33 -11.68
N ARG A 35 -0.63 0.72 -11.02
CA ARG A 35 -0.78 0.22 -9.65
C ARG A 35 0.21 0.91 -8.72
N ILE A 36 -0.23 1.16 -7.49
CA ILE A 36 0.67 1.32 -6.34
C ILE A 36 0.84 -0.08 -5.77
N ILE A 37 2.07 -0.57 -5.70
CA ILE A 37 2.41 -1.85 -5.06
C ILE A 37 3.09 -1.60 -3.72
N ILE A 38 2.80 -2.45 -2.74
CA ILE A 38 3.39 -2.44 -1.40
C ILE A 38 4.01 -3.81 -1.18
N SER A 39 5.28 -3.84 -0.78
CA SER A 39 6.00 -5.09 -0.52
C SER A 39 5.36 -5.85 0.66
N ALA A 40 5.02 -7.11 0.44
CA ALA A 40 4.33 -7.96 1.42
C ALA A 40 5.17 -9.19 1.83
N GLU A 41 6.47 -9.20 1.53
CA GLU A 41 7.42 -10.23 1.95
C GLU A 41 8.24 -9.72 3.15
N SER A 42 8.37 -10.55 4.19
CA SER A 42 9.05 -10.20 5.44
C SER A 42 10.56 -10.43 5.41
N ASP A 43 11.11 -10.90 4.29
CA ASP A 43 12.54 -11.14 4.10
C ASP A 43 13.37 -9.84 4.04
N ASP A 44 12.79 -8.77 3.49
CA ASP A 44 13.35 -7.42 3.48
C ASP A 44 12.58 -6.51 4.46
N LEU A 45 13.00 -6.51 5.72
CA LEU A 45 12.38 -5.73 6.80
C LEU A 45 12.36 -4.21 6.56
N GLU A 46 13.22 -3.68 5.69
CA GLU A 46 13.19 -2.26 5.36
C GLU A 46 12.01 -1.92 4.45
N LYS A 47 11.61 -2.87 3.58
CA LYS A 47 10.52 -2.70 2.62
C LYS A 47 9.20 -3.28 3.07
N TYR A 48 9.22 -4.35 3.86
CA TYR A 48 8.05 -5.09 4.31
C TYR A 48 7.00 -4.13 4.89
N LEU A 49 5.88 -3.98 4.20
CA LEU A 49 4.76 -3.09 4.54
C LEU A 49 5.18 -1.63 4.82
N ARG A 50 6.27 -1.17 4.19
CA ARG A 50 6.81 0.20 4.34
C ARG A 50 7.19 0.86 3.02
N HIS A 51 7.52 0.07 2.01
CA HIS A 51 7.88 0.56 0.68
C HIS A 51 6.70 0.45 -0.27
N ALA A 52 6.37 1.58 -0.92
CA ALA A 52 5.35 1.63 -1.96
C ALA A 52 5.98 2.10 -3.27
N GLN A 53 5.58 1.49 -4.40
CA GLN A 53 6.12 1.82 -5.72
C GLN A 53 5.00 1.94 -6.78
N ILE A 54 5.15 2.84 -7.75
CA ILE A 54 4.23 2.99 -8.87
C ILE A 54 4.74 2.15 -10.04
N ILE A 55 3.86 1.28 -10.55
CA ILE A 55 4.09 0.48 -11.74
C ILE A 55 2.98 0.69 -12.76
N THR A 56 3.28 0.58 -14.05
CA THR A 56 2.31 0.72 -15.14
C THR A 56 2.40 -0.48 -16.07
N LEU A 57 1.26 -1.06 -16.44
CA LEU A 57 1.22 -2.21 -17.34
C LEU A 57 1.46 -1.74 -18.78
N ASP A 58 2.49 -2.29 -19.43
CA ASP A 58 2.80 -2.00 -20.83
C ASP A 58 1.70 -2.53 -21.76
N ASN A 59 1.33 -1.73 -22.77
CA ASN A 59 0.27 -2.07 -23.73
C ASN A 59 0.78 -2.80 -24.98
N ASN A 60 2.09 -3.01 -25.12
CA ASN A 60 2.68 -3.71 -26.27
C ASN A 60 2.48 -5.24 -26.25
N GLY A 61 1.65 -5.76 -25.34
CA GLY A 61 1.39 -7.18 -25.18
C GLY A 61 2.54 -7.97 -24.55
N SER A 62 3.55 -7.30 -23.97
CA SER A 62 4.63 -7.96 -23.23
C SER A 62 4.22 -8.50 -21.87
N GLY A 63 3.12 -8.00 -21.29
CA GLY A 63 2.73 -8.32 -19.91
C GLY A 63 3.67 -7.74 -18.85
N HIS A 64 4.60 -6.87 -19.25
CA HIS A 64 5.55 -6.25 -18.33
C HIS A 64 4.94 -5.05 -17.62
N TRP A 65 5.34 -4.90 -16.37
CA TRP A 65 5.05 -3.76 -15.52
C TRP A 65 6.27 -2.84 -15.48
N THR A 66 6.15 -1.65 -16.07
CA THR A 66 7.19 -0.62 -16.04
C THR A 66 7.21 0.07 -14.68
N ILE A 67 8.39 0.18 -14.09
CA ILE A 67 8.61 0.93 -12.85
C ILE A 67 8.69 2.42 -13.17
N MET A 68 7.80 3.22 -12.55
CA MET A 68 7.66 4.64 -12.87
C MET A 68 8.52 5.55 -11.98
N ASP A 69 8.97 5.06 -10.83
CA ASP A 69 9.77 5.82 -9.88
C ASP A 69 10.60 4.91 -8.96
N LYS A 70 11.30 5.52 -7.99
CA LYS A 70 12.07 4.81 -6.97
C LYS A 70 11.22 4.28 -5.80
N GLY A 71 9.93 4.57 -5.78
CA GLY A 71 9.04 4.36 -4.65
C GLY A 71 9.25 5.34 -3.50
N ILE A 72 8.38 5.22 -2.50
CA ILE A 72 8.44 5.94 -1.22
C ILE A 72 8.63 4.95 -0.07
N TYR A 73 9.24 5.42 1.00
CA TYR A 73 9.29 4.71 2.28
C TYR A 73 8.45 5.45 3.30
N LEU A 74 7.65 4.71 4.05
CA LEU A 74 7.03 5.24 5.25
C LEU A 74 8.11 5.64 6.26
N PRO A 75 7.85 6.66 7.11
CA PRO A 75 8.75 7.05 8.17
C PRO A 75 9.18 5.88 9.05
N LYS A 76 10.29 6.06 9.76
CA LYS A 76 10.79 5.04 10.67
C LYS A 76 9.69 4.64 11.67
N ASP A 77 9.60 3.34 11.93
CA ASP A 77 8.66 2.73 12.86
C ASP A 77 7.18 2.91 12.49
N VAL A 78 6.89 3.22 11.21
CA VAL A 78 5.52 3.27 10.66
C VAL A 78 5.39 2.22 9.56
N TRP A 79 4.31 1.44 9.62
CA TRP A 79 3.98 0.38 8.65
C TRP A 79 2.54 0.54 8.15
N PHE A 80 2.29 0.12 6.90
CA PHE A 80 0.94 -0.18 6.44
C PHE A 80 0.37 -1.36 7.22
N ILE A 81 -0.92 -1.32 7.52
CA ILE A 81 -1.59 -2.38 8.28
C ILE A 81 -2.25 -3.35 7.31
N SER A 82 -1.79 -4.61 7.34
CA SER A 82 -2.43 -5.72 6.62
C SER A 82 -3.02 -6.71 7.61
N ASP A 83 -4.04 -7.43 7.16
CA ASP A 83 -4.62 -8.64 7.75
C ASP A 83 -3.62 -9.63 8.37
N SER A 84 -2.42 -9.74 7.79
CA SER A 84 -1.36 -10.64 8.25
C SER A 84 -0.68 -10.19 9.54
N ILE A 85 -0.97 -8.99 10.06
CA ILE A 85 -0.36 -8.48 11.30
C ILE A 85 -1.36 -8.55 12.44
N GLU A 86 -1.08 -9.42 13.42
CA GLU A 86 -1.83 -9.44 14.68
C GLU A 86 -1.56 -8.15 15.47
N SER A 87 -2.64 -7.42 15.78
CA SER A 87 -2.54 -6.32 16.74
C SER A 87 -2.32 -6.89 18.15
N GLY A 88 -1.25 -6.46 18.81
CA GLY A 88 -0.93 -6.92 20.18
C GLY A 88 -1.80 -6.28 21.26
N ASN A 89 -2.92 -5.64 20.90
CA ASN A 89 -3.75 -4.81 21.77
C ASN A 89 -5.23 -5.11 21.55
N SER A 90 -5.96 -5.39 22.63
CA SER A 90 -7.41 -5.63 22.62
C SER A 90 -8.24 -4.43 22.14
N ASN A 91 -7.68 -3.23 22.15
CA ASN A 91 -8.35 -1.97 21.80
C ASN A 91 -7.94 -1.48 20.40
N TRP A 92 -7.52 -2.38 19.51
CA TRP A 92 -7.26 -2.05 18.12
C TRP A 92 -8.57 -1.70 17.40
N PRO A 93 -8.61 -0.66 16.54
CA PRO A 93 -9.84 -0.33 15.83
C PRO A 93 -10.26 -1.45 14.89
N THR A 94 -11.56 -1.76 14.87
CA THR A 94 -12.15 -2.85 14.08
C THR A 94 -12.04 -2.62 12.58
N ASP A 95 -11.91 -1.36 12.16
CA ASP A 95 -11.65 -0.97 10.78
C ASP A 95 -10.21 -0.44 10.58
N GLY A 96 -9.27 -0.80 11.46
CA GLY A 96 -7.87 -0.36 11.49
C GLY A 96 -6.94 -0.97 10.45
N GLU A 97 -7.46 -1.58 9.40
CA GLU A 97 -6.69 -2.30 8.38
C GLU A 97 -6.81 -1.65 7.00
N CYS A 98 -5.80 -1.85 6.16
CA CYS A 98 -5.88 -1.46 4.76
C CYS A 98 -6.96 -2.24 4.02
N VAL A 99 -7.65 -1.54 3.12
CA VAL A 99 -8.54 -2.11 2.11
C VAL A 99 -7.85 -1.93 0.77
N TRP A 100 -7.46 -3.03 0.15
CA TRP A 100 -6.74 -3.07 -1.13
C TRP A 100 -7.71 -3.13 -2.32
N SER A 101 -7.19 -2.99 -3.55
CA SER A 101 -8.03 -3.08 -4.75
C SER A 101 -8.41 -4.52 -5.13
N ALA A 102 -7.71 -5.53 -4.61
CA ALA A 102 -8.03 -6.94 -4.78
C ALA A 102 -8.74 -7.51 -3.53
N SER A 103 -9.67 -8.44 -3.73
CA SER A 103 -10.23 -9.23 -2.63
C SER A 103 -9.22 -10.28 -2.15
N GLN A 104 -9.20 -10.55 -0.84
CA GLN A 104 -8.17 -11.34 -0.13
C GLN A 104 -8.00 -12.82 -0.52
N GLN A 105 -8.64 -13.32 -1.59
CA GLN A 105 -8.57 -14.76 -1.92
C GLN A 105 -8.30 -15.12 -3.39
N ASP A 106 -8.48 -14.22 -4.37
CA ASP A 106 -8.44 -14.62 -5.80
C ASP A 106 -7.38 -13.93 -6.69
N GLU A 107 -6.62 -12.95 -6.20
CA GLU A 107 -5.55 -12.31 -6.99
C GLU A 107 -4.27 -12.17 -6.16
N GLU A 108 -3.55 -13.27 -5.95
CA GLU A 108 -2.17 -13.18 -5.44
C GLU A 108 -1.31 -12.46 -6.49
N PHE A 109 -0.90 -11.23 -6.19
CA PHE A 109 -0.11 -10.43 -7.11
C PHE A 109 1.37 -10.58 -6.79
N ARG A 110 2.03 -11.47 -7.55
CA ARG A 110 3.46 -11.75 -7.42
C ARG A 110 4.22 -11.26 -8.63
N LEU A 111 5.32 -10.55 -8.39
CA LEU A 111 6.16 -9.99 -9.43
C LEU A 111 7.61 -10.45 -9.28
N SER A 112 8.24 -10.81 -10.40
CA SER A 112 9.68 -11.01 -10.49
C SER A 112 10.32 -9.82 -11.18
N LEU A 113 11.40 -9.30 -10.61
CA LEU A 113 12.18 -8.23 -11.23
C LEU A 113 13.03 -8.81 -12.35
N THR A 114 12.85 -8.30 -13.57
CA THR A 114 13.58 -8.73 -14.76
C THR A 114 14.13 -7.51 -15.52
N ARG A 115 14.70 -7.75 -16.69
CA ARG A 115 15.09 -6.71 -17.65
C ARG A 115 14.17 -6.77 -18.87
N SER A 116 13.86 -5.61 -19.42
CA SER A 116 13.16 -5.49 -20.69
C SER A 116 13.89 -6.25 -21.82
N LYS A 117 13.19 -6.55 -22.92
CA LYS A 117 13.76 -7.33 -24.05
C LYS A 117 15.02 -6.69 -24.68
N ASN A 118 15.16 -5.36 -24.58
CA ASN A 118 16.37 -4.62 -25.00
C ASN A 118 17.45 -4.56 -23.91
N GLY A 119 17.20 -5.07 -22.71
CA GLY A 119 18.18 -5.20 -21.61
C GLY A 119 18.46 -3.91 -20.82
N GLU A 120 17.83 -2.80 -21.21
CA GLU A 120 18.15 -1.45 -20.72
C GLU A 120 17.36 -1.05 -19.47
N GLN A 121 16.14 -1.55 -19.30
CA GLN A 121 15.23 -1.11 -18.24
C GLN A 121 14.83 -2.27 -17.32
N LYS A 122 14.81 -2.01 -16.01
CA LYS A 122 14.21 -2.92 -15.03
C LYS A 122 12.70 -2.86 -15.14
N VAL A 123 12.08 -4.03 -15.29
CA VAL A 123 10.62 -4.20 -15.34
C VAL A 123 10.23 -5.32 -14.41
N PHE A 124 8.95 -5.34 -14.03
CA PHE A 124 8.36 -6.47 -13.35
C PHE A 124 7.58 -7.33 -14.34
N GLU A 125 7.53 -8.64 -14.07
CA GLU A 125 6.69 -9.60 -14.78
C GLU A 125 5.93 -10.42 -13.73
N GLU A 126 4.67 -10.75 -14.01
CA GLU A 126 3.88 -11.60 -13.13
C GLU A 126 4.44 -13.02 -13.13
N SER A 127 4.69 -13.55 -11.93
CA SER A 127 5.37 -14.84 -11.75
C SER A 127 4.89 -15.51 -10.46
N PRO A 128 4.45 -16.79 -10.50
CA PRO A 128 4.04 -17.52 -9.30
C PRO A 128 5.13 -17.63 -8.23
N GLU A 129 6.40 -17.61 -8.62
CA GLU A 129 7.57 -17.66 -7.72
C GLU A 129 8.10 -16.26 -7.39
N GLY A 130 7.38 -15.21 -7.78
CA GLY A 130 7.75 -13.82 -7.54
C GLY A 130 7.49 -13.34 -6.11
N THR A 131 8.00 -12.16 -5.80
CA THR A 131 7.74 -11.45 -4.54
C THR A 131 6.27 -11.05 -4.48
N ARG A 132 5.59 -11.32 -3.35
CA ARG A 132 4.21 -10.90 -3.14
C ARG A 132 4.08 -9.39 -2.89
N PHE A 133 3.08 -8.79 -3.54
CA PHE A 133 2.72 -7.39 -3.36
C PHE A 133 1.23 -7.23 -3.04
N LEU A 134 0.93 -6.30 -2.14
CA LEU A 134 -0.41 -5.72 -2.00
C LEU A 134 -0.53 -4.54 -2.95
N PHE A 135 -1.71 -4.22 -3.46
CA PHE A 135 -1.81 -3.13 -4.42
C PHE A 135 -3.12 -2.34 -4.40
N LEU A 136 -2.99 -1.09 -4.87
CA LEU A 136 -4.10 -0.27 -5.33
C LEU A 136 -4.04 -0.14 -6.85
N ARG A 137 -5.15 -0.42 -7.53
CA ARG A 137 -5.28 -0.32 -8.98
C ARG A 137 -5.95 1.01 -9.34
N CYS A 138 -5.26 1.82 -10.14
CA CYS A 138 -5.76 3.04 -10.75
C CYS A 138 -6.06 2.77 -12.22
N LEU A 139 -7.31 3.01 -12.60
CA LEU A 139 -7.80 2.85 -13.96
C LEU A 139 -7.37 4.06 -14.82
N PRO A 140 -7.28 3.90 -16.15
CA PRO A 140 -6.89 4.98 -17.08
C PRO A 140 -7.68 6.29 -16.97
N ASN A 141 -8.87 6.26 -16.37
CA ASN A 141 -9.70 7.45 -16.11
C ASN A 141 -9.34 8.18 -14.80
N GLY A 142 -8.31 7.73 -14.07
CA GLY A 142 -7.85 8.31 -12.81
C GLY A 142 -8.64 7.85 -11.57
N ASN A 143 -9.57 6.91 -11.71
CA ASN A 143 -10.30 6.34 -10.58
C ASN A 143 -9.58 5.10 -10.05
N PHE A 144 -9.53 4.98 -8.72
CA PHE A 144 -9.06 3.75 -8.08
C PHE A 144 -10.18 2.72 -8.06
N SER A 145 -9.88 1.48 -8.44
CA SER A 145 -10.86 0.40 -8.43
C SER A 145 -10.99 -0.21 -7.04
N SER A 146 -12.17 -0.76 -6.78
CA SER A 146 -12.45 -1.58 -5.60
C SER A 146 -13.15 -2.86 -6.03
N SER A 147 -12.73 -4.00 -5.46
CA SER A 147 -13.42 -5.28 -5.59
C SER A 147 -14.68 -5.36 -4.72
N SER A 148 -14.81 -4.49 -3.70
CA SER A 148 -15.87 -4.54 -2.67
C SER A 148 -16.75 -3.29 -2.65
N TYR A 149 -17.01 -2.68 -3.81
CA TYR A 149 -17.86 -1.48 -3.91
C TYR A 149 -19.19 -1.64 -3.14
N PRO A 150 -19.65 -0.65 -2.33
CA PRO A 150 -19.17 0.73 -2.24
C PRO A 150 -17.97 0.95 -1.31
N GLN A 151 -17.43 -0.09 -0.69
CA GLN A 151 -16.18 0.04 0.08
C GLN A 151 -15.06 0.39 -0.90
N MET A 152 -14.40 1.51 -0.69
CA MET A 152 -13.29 1.96 -1.54
C MET A 152 -11.96 1.67 -0.85
N PRO A 153 -10.84 1.68 -1.60
CA PRO A 153 -9.57 1.39 -0.99
C PRO A 153 -9.21 2.41 0.10
N LYS A 154 -8.61 1.89 1.16
CA LYS A 154 -8.21 2.62 2.36
C LYS A 154 -6.81 2.19 2.71
N LEU A 155 -5.87 3.12 2.80
CA LEU A 155 -4.52 2.83 3.27
C LEU A 155 -4.44 3.26 4.73
N VAL A 156 -4.23 2.30 5.62
CA VAL A 156 -4.06 2.51 7.05
C VAL A 156 -2.61 2.25 7.40
N PHE A 157 -2.04 3.09 8.24
CA PHE A 157 -0.69 2.92 8.74
C PHE A 157 -0.63 3.32 10.21
N ALA A 158 0.22 2.63 10.95
CA ALA A 158 0.36 2.85 12.37
C ALA A 158 1.81 2.80 12.80
N LYS A 159 2.07 3.44 13.93
CA LYS A 159 3.36 3.36 14.58
C LYS A 159 3.45 2.04 15.35
N GLY A 160 4.57 1.34 15.18
CA GLY A 160 4.78 0.05 15.80
C GLY A 160 6.22 -0.15 16.23
N ARG A 161 6.54 -1.41 16.50
CA ARG A 161 7.91 -1.89 16.70
C ARG A 161 8.02 -3.30 16.16
N LEU A 162 9.22 -3.69 15.76
CA LEU A 162 9.49 -5.08 15.40
C LEU A 162 9.58 -5.93 16.67
N ILE A 163 8.87 -7.05 16.69
CA ILE A 163 8.98 -8.08 17.72
C ILE A 163 9.23 -9.44 17.05
N PRO A 164 9.93 -10.37 17.72
CA PRO A 164 10.04 -11.73 17.22
C PRO A 164 8.67 -12.42 17.27
N SER A 165 8.29 -13.06 16.17
CA SER A 165 7.14 -13.96 16.06
C SER A 165 7.46 -15.31 16.71
N THR A 166 6.45 -16.19 16.79
CA THR A 166 6.62 -17.58 17.25
C THR A 166 7.58 -18.39 16.36
N SER A 167 7.73 -18.03 15.08
CA SER A 167 8.71 -18.65 14.16
C SER A 167 10.11 -18.04 14.27
N GLY A 168 10.29 -16.96 15.03
CA GLY A 168 11.56 -16.24 15.20
C GLY A 168 11.76 -15.09 14.22
N ASP A 169 10.85 -14.88 13.26
CA ASP A 169 10.89 -13.77 12.31
C ASP A 169 10.49 -12.46 12.97
N LEU A 170 11.06 -11.33 12.53
CA LEU A 170 10.66 -10.02 13.05
C LEU A 170 9.40 -9.54 12.35
N ILE A 171 8.32 -9.36 13.11
CA ILE A 171 7.05 -8.83 12.61
C ILE A 171 6.73 -7.47 13.26
N PRO A 172 6.11 -6.54 12.53
CA PRO A 172 5.58 -5.33 13.13
C PRO A 172 4.51 -5.68 14.17
N SER A 173 4.55 -4.99 15.32
CA SER A 173 3.52 -5.08 16.35
C SER A 173 3.10 -3.69 16.77
N PHE A 174 1.78 -3.51 16.86
CA PHE A 174 1.14 -2.24 17.18
C PHE A 174 0.48 -2.34 18.55
N THR A 175 1.02 -1.61 19.52
CA THR A 175 0.55 -1.67 20.91
C THR A 175 -0.34 -0.49 21.30
N ASN A 176 -0.45 0.55 20.46
CA ASN A 176 -1.27 1.72 20.74
C ASN A 176 -2.24 1.98 19.57
N GLY A 177 -3.51 1.60 19.74
CA GLY A 177 -4.56 1.83 18.73
C GLY A 177 -4.88 3.31 18.44
N LYS A 178 -4.27 4.26 19.17
CA LYS A 178 -4.36 5.71 18.89
C LYS A 178 -3.15 6.25 18.11
N GLU A 179 -2.10 5.46 17.90
CA GLU A 179 -0.99 5.81 16.99
C GLU A 179 -1.24 5.26 15.58
N ILE A 180 -2.41 5.58 15.05
CA ILE A 180 -2.92 5.14 13.76
C ILE A 180 -3.33 6.35 12.92
N ALA A 181 -3.15 6.26 11.62
CA ALA A 181 -3.63 7.23 10.66
C ALA A 181 -3.94 6.52 9.35
N GLY A 182 -4.62 7.20 8.44
CA GLY A 182 -4.89 6.63 7.14
C GLY A 182 -5.20 7.64 6.06
N VAL A 183 -5.42 7.12 4.88
CA VAL A 183 -5.90 7.83 3.71
C VAL A 183 -6.99 6.97 3.06
N GLN A 184 -8.19 7.51 2.92
CA GLN A 184 -9.33 6.81 2.32
C GLN A 184 -9.72 7.44 0.99
N ILE A 185 -9.87 6.58 -0.01
CA ILE A 185 -10.37 6.96 -1.33
C ILE A 185 -11.89 6.90 -1.32
N GLN A 186 -12.55 7.84 -1.99
CA GLN A 186 -14.01 7.92 -2.09
C GLN A 186 -14.49 7.40 -3.46
N PRO A 187 -15.77 6.95 -3.57
CA PRO A 187 -16.36 6.37 -4.78
C PRO A 187 -16.26 7.16 -6.10
N TYR A 188 -15.83 8.44 -6.06
CA TYR A 188 -15.66 9.30 -7.23
C TYR A 188 -14.33 10.07 -7.22
N GLY A 189 -13.31 9.49 -6.60
CA GLY A 189 -11.94 10.00 -6.66
C GLY A 189 -11.58 11.04 -5.59
N GLY A 190 -12.52 11.43 -4.71
CA GLY A 190 -12.18 12.16 -3.49
C GLY A 190 -11.20 11.37 -2.62
N ILE A 191 -10.36 12.06 -1.85
CA ILE A 191 -9.40 11.42 -0.93
C ILE A 191 -9.45 12.19 0.39
N PHE A 192 -9.61 11.47 1.51
CA PHE A 192 -9.57 12.03 2.85
C PHE A 192 -8.43 11.45 3.65
N THR A 193 -7.83 12.26 4.51
CA THR A 193 -6.95 11.80 5.59
C THR A 193 -7.80 11.34 6.77
N LEU A 194 -7.38 10.27 7.42
CA LEU A 194 -8.01 9.73 8.62
C LEU A 194 -7.08 9.91 9.82
N ASP A 195 -7.63 10.48 10.89
CA ASP A 195 -7.00 10.63 12.19
C ASP A 195 -7.53 9.55 13.16
N PRO A 196 -6.89 9.33 14.34
CA PRO A 196 -7.31 8.30 15.29
C PRO A 196 -8.77 8.34 15.75
N GLN A 197 -9.47 9.47 15.58
CA GLN A 197 -10.88 9.62 15.93
C GLN A 197 -11.84 9.16 14.83
N ASP A 198 -11.33 8.95 13.62
CA ASP A 198 -12.11 8.55 12.44
C ASP A 198 -12.21 7.01 12.31
N PHE A 199 -11.54 6.27 13.20
CA PHE A 199 -11.59 4.82 13.29
C PHE A 199 -12.63 4.35 14.32
N THR A 200 -13.16 3.15 14.11
CA THR A 200 -14.15 2.51 14.98
C THR A 200 -13.47 1.67 16.04
N TYR A 201 -13.79 1.90 17.30
CA TYR A 201 -13.27 1.16 18.45
C TYR A 201 -14.44 0.49 19.18
N ASP A 202 -14.21 -0.73 19.66
CA ASP A 202 -15.16 -1.46 20.53
C ASP A 202 -15.07 -1.01 22.00
#